data_AF-G9K3Z7-F1
#
_entry.id   AF-G9K3Z7-F1
#
_cell.length_a   1.000
_cell.length_b   1.000
_cell.length_c   1.000
_cell.angle_alpha   90.00
_cell.angle_beta   90.00
_cell.angle_gamma   90.00
#
_symmetry.space_group_name_H-M   'P 1'
#
loop_
_entity.id
_entity.type
_entity.pdbx_description
1 polymer ?
#
loop_
_entity_poly.entity_id
_entity_poly.type
_entity_poly.pdbx_seq_one_letter_code
_entity_poly.pdbx_strand_id
1 'polypeptide(L)'
;LFEMILSGTDATHFRVLMKLFIKVHLEDIFQLFKFFSVLWTYGSSLSNPLNCSVKAALQTQALYIGCEMLSAQKAQDKHQLASVSSPVVIALLINLGSPIKEVRRASILCLQALSGVVSQFHLLIDHLVPKIEEITSDATYVAQD
;
A
#
# COMPACT_ATOMS: atom_id res chain seq x y z
N LEU A 1 -0.92 -14.51 10.60
CA LEU A 1 0.54 -14.31 10.58
C LEU A 1 0.95 -12.91 11.07
N PHE A 2 0.58 -11.83 10.36
CA PHE A 2 0.86 -10.46 10.83
C PHE A 2 0.06 -10.06 12.09
N GLU A 3 -1.19 -10.50 12.21
CA GLU A 3 -1.99 -10.35 13.46
C GLU A 3 -1.30 -10.98 14.68
N MET A 4 -0.51 -12.04 14.48
CA MET A 4 0.24 -12.73 15.52
C MET A 4 1.54 -11.98 15.90
N ILE A 5 2.09 -11.15 15.00
CA ILE A 5 3.18 -10.19 15.30
C ILE A 5 2.68 -9.09 16.25
N LEU A 6 1.40 -8.73 16.14
CA LEU A 6 0.81 -7.57 16.79
C LEU A 6 0.28 -7.85 18.21
N SER A 7 0.09 -9.11 18.60
CA SER A 7 -0.77 -9.45 19.74
C SER A 7 -0.16 -10.30 20.88
N GLY A 8 1.15 -10.55 20.97
CA GLY A 8 1.65 -11.36 22.10
C GLY A 8 3.15 -11.35 22.41
N THR A 9 3.50 -11.75 23.63
CA THR A 9 4.86 -11.89 24.19
C THR A 9 5.77 -12.87 23.42
N ASP A 10 5.19 -13.80 22.65
CA ASP A 10 5.91 -14.71 21.74
C ASP A 10 6.20 -14.09 20.35
N ALA A 11 5.78 -12.84 20.11
CA ALA A 11 5.98 -12.16 18.83
C ALA A 11 7.46 -11.77 18.57
N THR A 12 8.36 -11.92 19.52
CA THR A 12 9.79 -11.59 19.36
C THR A 12 10.48 -12.54 18.38
N HIS A 13 10.35 -13.86 18.58
CA HIS A 13 10.87 -14.87 17.65
C HIS A 13 10.20 -14.77 16.28
N PHE A 14 8.89 -14.54 16.27
CA PHE A 14 8.15 -14.40 15.03
C PHE A 14 8.56 -13.12 14.27
N ARG A 15 8.85 -12.02 14.96
CA ARG A 15 9.40 -10.79 14.36
C ARG A 15 10.80 -11.00 13.79
N VAL A 16 11.65 -11.81 14.46
CA VAL A 16 12.96 -12.20 13.91
C VAL A 16 12.80 -13.03 12.63
N LEU A 17 11.89 -14.01 12.63
CA LEU A 17 11.59 -14.79 11.43
C LEU A 17 11.03 -13.92 10.30
N MET A 18 10.15 -12.97 10.59
CA MET A 18 9.64 -12.04 9.58
C MET A 18 10.72 -11.10 9.05
N LYS A 19 11.65 -10.64 9.89
CA LYS A 19 12.82 -9.89 9.44
C LYS A 19 13.69 -10.72 8.51
N LEU A 20 13.93 -11.99 8.83
CA LEU A 20 14.67 -12.92 7.98
C LEU A 20 13.93 -13.18 6.67
N PHE A 21 12.60 -13.39 6.71
CA PHE A 21 11.79 -13.58 5.51
C PHE A 21 11.86 -12.37 4.58
N ILE A 22 11.70 -11.16 5.13
CA ILE A 22 11.84 -9.93 4.34
C ILE A 22 13.25 -9.83 3.76
N LYS A 23 14.28 -10.09 4.58
CA LYS A 23 15.68 -10.01 4.14
C LYS A 23 16.04 -11.05 3.08
N VAL A 24 15.47 -12.25 3.11
CA VAL A 24 15.87 -13.35 2.20
C VAL A 24 15.00 -13.39 0.96
N HIS A 25 13.71 -13.09 1.09
CA HIS A 25 12.72 -13.26 0.02
C HIS A 25 12.16 -11.96 -0.53
N LEU A 26 12.32 -10.84 0.17
CA LEU A 26 11.80 -9.52 -0.23
C LEU A 26 12.88 -8.43 -0.10
N GLU A 27 14.15 -8.80 -0.28
CA GLU A 27 15.27 -7.85 -0.27
C GLU A 27 15.18 -6.89 -1.45
N ASP A 28 14.73 -7.40 -2.59
CA ASP A 28 14.43 -6.59 -3.76
C ASP A 28 13.20 -5.72 -3.49
N ILE A 29 13.39 -4.40 -3.59
CA ILE A 29 12.37 -3.40 -3.33
C ILE A 29 11.14 -3.58 -4.23
N PHE A 30 11.34 -4.00 -5.48
CA PHE A 30 10.24 -4.23 -6.42
C PHE A 30 9.41 -5.46 -6.04
N GLN A 31 10.05 -6.52 -5.55
CA GLN A 31 9.34 -7.68 -4.99
C GLN A 31 8.60 -7.33 -3.70
N LEU A 32 9.21 -6.54 -2.81
CA LEU A 32 8.56 -6.06 -1.60
C LEU A 32 7.29 -5.26 -1.92
N PHE A 33 7.36 -4.34 -2.88
CA PHE A 33 6.19 -3.56 -3.28
C PHE A 33 5.13 -4.37 -4.02
N LYS A 34 5.50 -5.38 -4.80
CA LYS A 34 4.53 -6.35 -5.35
C LYS A 34 3.80 -7.09 -4.22
N PHE A 35 4.53 -7.51 -3.19
CA PHE A 35 3.93 -8.13 -2.00
C PHE A 35 2.97 -7.16 -1.29
N PHE A 36 3.38 -5.90 -1.09
CA PHE A 36 2.51 -4.89 -0.52
C PHE A 36 1.25 -4.64 -1.36
N SER A 37 1.36 -4.55 -2.70
CA SER A 37 0.20 -4.40 -3.58
C SER A 37 -0.83 -5.51 -3.38
N VAL A 38 -0.37 -6.77 -3.23
CA VAL A 38 -1.26 -7.89 -2.89
C VAL A 38 -1.88 -7.68 -1.51
N LEU A 39 -1.08 -7.39 -0.48
CA LEU A 39 -1.56 -7.23 0.89
C LEU A 39 -2.58 -6.10 1.03
N TRP A 40 -2.35 -4.97 0.37
CA TRP A 40 -3.23 -3.79 0.40
C TRP A 40 -4.56 -4.02 -0.31
N THR A 41 -4.60 -4.87 -1.32
CA THR A 41 -5.83 -5.11 -2.12
C THR A 41 -6.50 -6.44 -1.79
N TYR A 42 -5.90 -7.25 -0.91
CA TYR A 42 -6.41 -8.58 -0.58
C TYR A 42 -7.83 -8.54 0.01
N GLY A 43 -8.13 -7.53 0.82
CA GLY A 43 -9.48 -7.33 1.39
C GLY A 43 -10.56 -7.07 0.33
N SER A 44 -10.18 -6.66 -0.88
CA SER A 44 -11.06 -6.46 -2.04
C SER A 44 -11.11 -7.68 -2.97
N SER A 45 -10.38 -8.76 -2.66
CA SER A 45 -10.34 -9.97 -3.48
C SER A 45 -11.63 -10.80 -3.34
N LEU A 46 -12.29 -11.08 -4.47
CA LEU A 46 -13.51 -11.90 -4.52
C LEU A 46 -13.24 -13.40 -4.40
N SER A 47 -12.03 -13.86 -4.77
CA SER A 47 -11.70 -15.28 -4.85
C SER A 47 -11.03 -15.85 -3.59
N ASN A 48 -10.57 -14.99 -2.68
CA ASN A 48 -9.85 -15.34 -1.44
C ASN A 48 -8.89 -16.55 -1.60
N PRO A 49 -7.93 -16.50 -2.55
CA PRO A 49 -7.16 -17.68 -2.95
C PRO A 49 -6.20 -18.17 -1.85
N LEU A 50 -5.80 -17.31 -0.92
CA LEU A 50 -4.92 -17.67 0.20
C LEU A 50 -5.69 -18.20 1.41
N ASN A 51 -7.03 -18.29 1.32
CA ASN A 51 -7.92 -18.69 2.39
C ASN A 51 -7.61 -17.99 3.74
N CYS A 52 -7.31 -16.69 3.66
CA CYS A 52 -6.94 -15.87 4.82
C CYS A 52 -7.79 -14.60 4.86
N SER A 53 -7.86 -13.94 6.01
CA SER A 53 -8.56 -12.65 6.13
C SER A 53 -7.55 -11.58 6.50
N VAL A 54 -7.47 -10.54 5.68
CA VAL A 54 -6.72 -9.32 5.99
C VAL A 54 -7.72 -8.33 6.58
N LYS A 55 -7.63 -8.12 7.89
CA LYS A 55 -8.46 -7.13 8.58
C LYS A 55 -8.05 -5.72 8.17
N ALA A 56 -9.01 -4.80 8.28
CA ALA A 56 -8.81 -3.37 8.06
C ALA A 56 -7.59 -2.80 8.81
N ALA A 57 -7.43 -3.16 10.09
CA ALA A 57 -6.31 -2.67 10.89
C ALA A 57 -4.95 -3.07 10.30
N LEU A 58 -4.80 -4.33 9.89
CA LEU A 58 -3.59 -4.83 9.26
C LEU A 58 -3.35 -4.18 7.89
N GLN A 59 -4.38 -4.05 7.06
CA GLN A 59 -4.29 -3.38 5.75
C GLN A 59 -3.81 -1.92 5.91
N THR A 60 -4.42 -1.18 6.83
CA THR A 60 -4.04 0.22 7.14
C THR A 60 -2.60 0.31 7.63
N GLN A 61 -2.18 -0.55 8.56
CA GLN A 61 -0.79 -0.58 9.03
C GLN A 61 0.19 -0.90 7.90
N ALA A 62 -0.15 -1.87 7.04
CA ALA A 62 0.66 -2.21 5.88
C ALA A 62 0.77 -1.04 4.89
N LEU A 63 -0.29 -0.25 4.70
CA LEU A 63 -0.28 0.95 3.86
C LEU A 63 0.65 2.02 4.47
N TYR A 64 0.54 2.32 5.77
CA TYR A 64 1.43 3.28 6.42
C TYR A 64 2.91 2.83 6.39
N ILE A 65 3.19 1.55 6.65
CA ILE A 65 4.57 1.02 6.53
C ILE A 65 5.08 1.19 5.11
N GLY A 66 4.28 0.82 4.10
CA GLY A 66 4.72 0.98 2.73
C GLY A 66 4.78 2.42 2.27
N CYS A 67 4.03 3.36 2.86
CA CYS A 67 4.16 4.79 2.63
C CYS A 67 5.54 5.30 3.08
N GLU A 68 5.97 4.92 4.28
CA GLU A 68 7.31 5.26 4.81
C GLU A 68 8.41 4.64 3.93
N MET A 69 8.25 3.36 3.58
CA MET A 69 9.20 2.67 2.71
C MET A 69 9.25 3.32 1.32
N LEU A 70 8.11 3.75 0.77
CA LEU A 70 8.03 4.36 -0.55
C LEU A 70 8.67 5.75 -0.54
N SER A 71 8.39 6.53 0.50
CA SER A 71 8.99 7.86 0.72
C SER A 71 10.52 7.82 0.76
N ALA A 72 11.09 6.79 1.40
CA ALA A 72 12.54 6.58 1.52
C ALA A 72 13.24 6.15 0.21
N GLN A 73 12.48 5.79 -0.84
CA GLN A 73 13.08 5.35 -2.10
C GLN A 73 13.69 6.50 -2.90
N LYS A 74 14.73 6.16 -3.68
CA LYS A 74 15.34 7.10 -4.62
C LYS A 74 14.38 7.41 -5.76
N ALA A 75 14.56 8.56 -6.41
CA ALA A 75 13.70 9.00 -7.52
C ALA A 75 13.63 7.96 -8.67
N GLN A 76 14.74 7.30 -8.98
CA GLN A 76 14.79 6.24 -10.00
C GLN A 76 13.91 5.03 -9.63
N ASP A 77 13.97 4.59 -8.38
CA ASP A 77 13.17 3.45 -7.91
C ASP A 77 11.69 3.84 -7.85
N LYS A 78 11.38 5.05 -7.39
CA LYS A 78 10.01 5.60 -7.43
C LYS A 78 9.45 5.66 -8.85
N HIS A 79 10.26 6.08 -9.83
CA HIS A 79 9.86 6.07 -11.25
C HIS A 79 9.49 4.66 -11.72
N GLN A 80 10.29 3.65 -11.38
CA GLN A 80 10.00 2.26 -11.74
C GLN A 80 8.78 1.72 -11.00
N LEU A 81 8.62 2.03 -9.70
CA LEU A 81 7.45 1.66 -8.90
C LEU A 81 6.17 2.35 -9.39
N ALA A 82 6.27 3.55 -9.96
CA ALA A 82 5.17 4.28 -10.57
C ALA A 82 4.95 3.95 -12.06
N SER A 83 5.67 2.98 -12.63
CA SER A 83 5.46 2.59 -14.02
C SER A 83 4.23 1.70 -14.20
N VAL A 84 3.69 1.64 -15.43
CA VAL A 84 2.53 0.78 -15.77
C VAL A 84 2.76 -0.71 -15.58
N SER A 85 4.01 -1.19 -15.55
CA SER A 85 4.34 -2.59 -15.28
C SER A 85 4.37 -2.92 -13.78
N SER A 86 4.36 -1.90 -12.93
CA SER A 86 4.31 -2.03 -11.48
C SER A 86 2.86 -2.01 -10.98
N PRO A 87 2.48 -2.92 -10.06
CA PRO A 87 1.12 -2.94 -9.50
C PRO A 87 0.87 -1.85 -8.45
N VAL A 88 1.90 -1.08 -8.06
CA VAL A 88 1.84 -0.18 -6.90
C VAL A 88 0.78 0.90 -7.05
N VAL A 89 0.82 1.67 -8.13
CA VAL A 89 -0.12 2.80 -8.30
C VAL A 89 -1.55 2.30 -8.42
N ILE A 90 -1.78 1.24 -9.20
CA ILE A 90 -3.11 0.63 -9.34
C ILE A 90 -3.63 0.11 -7.99
N ALA A 91 -2.79 -0.57 -7.20
CA ALA A 91 -3.17 -1.03 -5.88
C ALA A 91 -3.56 0.11 -4.94
N LEU A 92 -2.84 1.24 -4.99
CA LEU A 92 -3.18 2.43 -4.21
C LEU A 92 -4.50 3.06 -4.68
N LEU A 93 -4.72 3.19 -5.99
CA LEU A 93 -5.96 3.72 -6.54
C LEU A 93 -7.18 2.90 -6.12
N ILE A 94 -7.09 1.57 -6.13
CA ILE A 94 -8.17 0.67 -5.64
C ILE A 94 -8.53 0.99 -4.18
N ASN A 95 -7.53 1.27 -3.34
CA ASN A 95 -7.74 1.56 -1.92
C ASN A 95 -8.44 2.91 -1.67
N LEU A 96 -8.47 3.83 -2.65
CA LEU A 96 -9.23 5.08 -2.53
C LEU A 96 -10.75 4.86 -2.54
N GLY A 97 -11.24 3.74 -3.09
CA GLY A 97 -12.65 3.34 -3.01
C GLY A 97 -13.01 2.56 -1.75
N SER A 98 -12.07 2.38 -0.80
CA SER A 98 -12.32 1.62 0.42
C SER A 98 -13.42 2.29 1.26
N PRO A 99 -14.35 1.53 1.88
CA PRO A 99 -15.31 2.10 2.82
C PRO A 99 -14.62 2.62 4.10
N ILE A 100 -13.36 2.26 4.33
CA ILE A 100 -12.62 2.55 5.54
C ILE A 100 -11.81 3.83 5.34
N LYS A 101 -12.19 4.89 6.07
CA LYS A 101 -11.56 6.22 6.03
C LYS A 101 -10.02 6.16 6.10
N GLU A 102 -9.48 5.43 7.08
CA GLU A 102 -8.03 5.35 7.29
C GLU A 102 -7.29 4.57 6.18
N VAL A 103 -7.96 3.63 5.50
CA VAL A 103 -7.38 2.96 4.33
C VAL A 103 -7.25 3.95 3.16
N ARG A 104 -8.29 4.76 2.92
CA ARG A 104 -8.26 5.81 1.88
C ARG A 104 -7.15 6.82 2.18
N ARG A 105 -7.09 7.29 3.43
CA ARG A 105 -6.08 8.24 3.92
C ARG A 105 -4.65 7.70 3.75
N ALA A 106 -4.38 6.48 4.20
CA ALA A 106 -3.05 5.89 4.09
C ALA A 106 -2.65 5.68 2.61
N SER A 107 -3.62 5.33 1.75
CA SER A 107 -3.37 5.15 0.32
C SER A 107 -3.03 6.46 -0.41
N ILE A 108 -3.78 7.54 -0.16
CA ILE A 108 -3.49 8.83 -0.80
C ILE A 108 -2.17 9.44 -0.31
N LEU A 109 -1.76 9.18 0.94
CA LEU A 109 -0.41 9.52 1.43
C LEU A 109 0.70 8.75 0.68
N CYS A 110 0.47 7.48 0.34
CA CYS A 110 1.41 6.74 -0.51
C CYS A 110 1.51 7.35 -1.91
N LEU A 111 0.38 7.79 -2.50
CA LEU A 111 0.38 8.49 -3.79
C LEU A 111 1.12 9.84 -3.69
N GLN A 112 0.97 10.55 -2.58
CA GLN A 112 1.73 11.78 -2.31
C GLN A 112 3.24 11.53 -2.30
N ALA A 113 3.71 10.38 -1.76
CA ALA A 113 5.12 10.01 -1.79
C ALA A 113 5.70 9.80 -3.21
N LEU A 114 4.82 9.62 -4.21
CA LEU A 114 5.11 9.51 -5.63
C LEU A 114 4.85 10.82 -6.41
N SER A 115 4.35 11.88 -5.78
CA SER A 115 4.12 13.16 -6.48
C SER A 115 5.44 13.73 -7.01
N GLY A 116 5.37 14.35 -8.20
CA GLY A 116 6.54 14.86 -8.91
C GLY A 116 7.42 13.78 -9.59
N VAL A 117 7.07 12.50 -9.45
CA VAL A 117 7.74 11.41 -10.18
C VAL A 117 7.20 11.37 -11.61
N VAL A 118 8.08 11.55 -12.59
CA VAL A 118 7.73 11.41 -14.01
C VAL A 118 7.35 9.95 -14.27
N SER A 119 6.07 9.69 -14.54
CA SER A 119 5.54 8.34 -14.80
C SER A 119 4.23 8.44 -15.58
N GLN A 120 3.74 7.35 -16.17
CA GLN A 120 2.46 7.41 -16.91
C GLN A 120 1.26 7.78 -16.03
N PHE A 121 1.39 7.67 -14.70
CA PHE A 121 0.34 8.04 -13.75
C PHE A 121 0.54 9.45 -13.15
N HIS A 122 1.54 10.22 -13.58
CA HIS A 122 1.88 11.50 -12.94
C HIS A 122 0.68 12.46 -12.89
N LEU A 123 -0.09 12.58 -13.98
CA LEU A 123 -1.29 13.45 -14.03
C LEU A 123 -2.37 13.02 -13.05
N LEU A 124 -2.58 11.71 -12.91
CA LEU A 124 -3.56 11.17 -11.98
C LEU A 124 -3.13 11.41 -10.53
N ILE A 125 -1.85 11.19 -10.22
CA ILE A 125 -1.29 11.42 -8.89
C ILE A 125 -1.41 12.90 -8.52
N ASP A 126 -0.98 13.81 -9.41
CA ASP A 126 -1.00 15.26 -9.15
C ASP A 126 -2.43 15.82 -9.08
N HIS A 127 -3.41 15.17 -9.73
CA HIS A 127 -4.83 15.53 -9.62
C HIS A 127 -5.47 15.07 -8.31
N LEU A 128 -5.13 13.87 -7.83
CA LEU A 128 -5.74 13.26 -6.66
C LEU A 128 -5.12 13.76 -5.34
N VAL A 129 -3.80 13.95 -5.29
CA VAL A 129 -3.07 14.32 -4.06
C VAL A 129 -3.60 15.60 -3.40
N PRO A 130 -3.94 16.68 -4.13
CA PRO A 130 -4.54 17.88 -3.54
C PRO A 130 -5.91 17.64 -2.91
N LYS A 131 -6.61 16.56 -3.28
CA LYS A 131 -8.00 16.25 -2.90
C LYS A 131 -8.07 15.29 -1.71
N ILE A 132 -7.03 15.29 -0.87
CA ILE A 132 -6.87 14.36 0.25
C ILE A 132 -8.06 14.42 1.22
N GLU A 133 -8.58 15.60 1.52
CA GLU A 133 -9.67 15.78 2.48
C GLU A 133 -11.00 15.27 1.93
N GLU A 134 -11.27 15.52 0.65
CA GLU A 134 -12.46 15.06 -0.06
C GLU A 134 -12.46 13.53 -0.18
N ILE A 135 -11.37 12.94 -0.68
CA ILE A 135 -11.20 11.49 -0.81
C ILE A 135 -11.27 10.81 0.58
N THR A 136 -10.69 11.43 1.60
CA THR A 136 -10.73 10.88 2.96
C THR A 136 -12.14 10.97 3.55
N SER A 137 -12.92 12.00 3.21
CA SER A 137 -14.27 12.20 3.76
C SER A 137 -15.35 11.41 3.04
N ASP A 138 -15.24 11.21 1.72
CA ASP A 138 -16.23 10.53 0.89
C ASP A 138 -15.60 9.38 0.10
N ALA A 139 -16.12 8.16 0.32
CA ALA A 139 -15.65 6.94 -0.33
C ALA A 139 -15.98 6.88 -1.84
N THR A 140 -16.91 7.69 -2.31
CA THR A 140 -17.37 7.73 -3.70
C THR A 140 -16.74 8.85 -4.52
N TYR A 141 -16.02 9.76 -3.88
CA TYR A 141 -15.46 10.96 -4.50
C TYR A 141 -14.65 10.66 -5.76
N VAL A 142 -13.71 9.71 -5.69
CA VAL A 142 -12.84 9.36 -6.83
C VAL A 142 -13.61 8.79 -8.03
N ALA A 143 -14.78 8.19 -7.81
CA ALA A 143 -15.60 7.64 -8.89
C ALA A 143 -16.54 8.69 -9.52
N GLN A 144 -16.74 9.83 -8.85
CA GLN A 144 -17.65 10.91 -9.27
C GLN A 144 -16.92 12.08 -9.92
N ASP A 145 -15.65 12.27 -9.58
CA ASP A 145 -14.76 13.31 -10.08
C ASP A 145 -14.12 12.97 -11.44
#